data_AF-A0A9Q1M4F4-F1
#
_entry.id   AF-A0A9Q1M4F4-F1
#
_cell.length_a   1.000
_cell.length_b   1.000
_cell.length_c   1.000
_cell.angle_alpha   90.00
_cell.angle_beta   90.00
_cell.angle_gamma   90.00
#
_symmetry.space_group_name_H-M   'P 1'
#
loop_
_entity.id
_entity.type
_entity.pdbx_description
1 polymer ?
#
loop_
_entity_poly.entity_id
_entity_poly.type
_entity_poly.pdbx_seq_one_letter_code
_entity_poly.pdbx_strand_id
1 'polypeptide(L)'
;MTHHKTELVVPATTTPRERKHLSDIDDQGSLRFQLPLLLFYNYDPSLIEVNKDPAKVIKEGLSKTLVFYYPLAGRIIELENNKKLVVDCTGEGILFVEADAHVELDKLGDSIKPPCPYLDQLLYNVPGSDGIIGCPLLLVQCRTIALGLDPNLTYLVNARGKSLKFEVPLGYYGNALVSPAVVSKAGLLCSSPLTYAVELVKRVKNHMNEEYIRSVADLFVIKGRPELTKSWNFIISDNRSAGFDEVDLGWGNPIFGGVPKAISNVSFCVPIKNKMGEKAPLAMEKFQQVYEMAVKNVEEGST
;
A
#
# COMPACT_ATOMS: atom_id res chain seq x y z
N MET A 1 13.51 -16.53 13.21
CA MET A 1 12.22 -16.07 13.79
C MET A 1 11.44 -17.27 14.27
N THR A 2 10.53 -17.07 15.22
CA THR A 2 9.46 -18.03 15.51
C THR A 2 8.16 -17.45 14.97
N HIS A 3 7.33 -18.28 14.33
CA HIS A 3 5.97 -17.90 13.94
C HIS A 3 4.99 -18.69 14.79
N HIS A 4 4.05 -18.00 15.42
CA HIS A 4 2.99 -18.63 16.19
C HIS A 4 1.90 -19.17 15.24
N LYS A 5 0.95 -19.91 15.81
CA LYS A 5 -0.17 -20.46 15.04
C LYS A 5 -0.98 -19.32 14.39
N THR A 6 -1.27 -19.46 13.09
CA THR A 6 -2.15 -18.53 12.38
C THR A 6 -3.60 -18.63 12.88
N GLU A 7 -4.25 -17.48 13.02
CA GLU A 7 -5.63 -17.32 13.50
C GLU A 7 -6.46 -16.49 12.52
N LEU A 8 -7.79 -16.51 12.66
CA LEU A 8 -8.70 -15.60 11.98
C LEU A 8 -9.25 -14.57 12.97
N VAL A 9 -9.11 -13.28 12.65
CA VAL A 9 -9.72 -12.18 13.40
C VAL A 9 -11.04 -11.82 12.74
N VAL A 10 -12.14 -12.19 13.38
CA VAL A 10 -13.51 -11.94 12.92
C VAL A 10 -14.00 -10.55 13.36
N PRO A 11 -15.02 -9.96 12.70
CA PRO A 11 -15.70 -8.76 13.20
C PRO A 11 -16.26 -8.95 14.61
N ALA A 12 -16.17 -7.91 15.45
CA ALA A 12 -16.59 -7.95 16.85
C ALA A 12 -18.12 -8.11 17.06
N THR A 13 -18.91 -7.84 16.02
CA THR A 13 -20.37 -8.02 15.98
C THR A 13 -20.80 -8.56 14.61
N THR A 14 -22.04 -9.04 14.51
CA THR A 14 -22.59 -9.56 13.24
C THR A 14 -22.62 -8.48 12.16
N THR A 15 -21.96 -8.73 11.05
CA THR A 15 -21.86 -7.85 9.88
C THR A 15 -22.78 -8.28 8.73
N PRO A 16 -23.19 -7.37 7.81
CA PRO A 16 -24.03 -7.70 6.66
C PRO A 16 -23.47 -8.85 5.81
N ARG A 17 -24.33 -9.81 5.48
CA ARG A 17 -24.04 -10.90 4.54
C ARG A 17 -24.61 -10.54 3.17
N GLU A 18 -23.74 -10.13 2.26
CA GLU A 18 -24.07 -9.60 0.94
C GLU A 18 -22.90 -9.77 -0.03
N ARG A 19 -23.11 -9.52 -1.33
CA ARG A 19 -22.05 -9.42 -2.32
C ARG A 19 -21.87 -7.97 -2.77
N LYS A 20 -20.69 -7.40 -2.53
CA LYS A 20 -20.36 -6.06 -3.05
C LYS A 20 -19.65 -6.18 -4.38
N HIS A 21 -20.26 -5.64 -5.43
CA HIS A 21 -19.62 -5.52 -6.73
C HIS A 21 -18.43 -4.56 -6.64
N LEU A 22 -17.29 -5.00 -7.16
CA LEU A 22 -16.15 -4.12 -7.39
C LEU A 22 -16.34 -3.34 -8.70
N SER A 23 -15.65 -2.22 -8.84
CA SER A 23 -15.72 -1.40 -10.06
C SER A 23 -15.01 -2.07 -11.22
N ASP A 24 -15.25 -1.62 -12.46
CA ASP A 24 -14.53 -2.11 -13.65
C ASP A 24 -13.04 -1.67 -13.65
N ILE A 25 -12.63 -0.86 -12.66
CA ILE A 25 -11.22 -0.58 -12.37
C ILE A 25 -10.58 -1.78 -11.65
N ASP A 26 -11.31 -2.45 -10.76
CA ASP A 26 -10.78 -3.48 -9.87
C ASP A 26 -10.58 -4.85 -10.56
N ASP A 27 -11.31 -5.13 -11.65
CA ASP A 27 -11.21 -6.40 -12.39
C ASP A 27 -9.84 -6.62 -13.07
N GLN A 28 -9.06 -5.54 -13.22
CA GLN A 28 -7.82 -5.48 -14.00
C GLN A 28 -6.74 -6.41 -13.45
N GLY A 29 -6.27 -7.36 -14.27
CA GLY A 29 -5.22 -8.31 -13.89
C GLY A 29 -3.94 -7.66 -13.37
N SER A 30 -3.58 -6.47 -13.86
CA SER A 30 -2.42 -5.69 -13.39
C SER A 30 -2.56 -5.10 -11.98
N LEU A 31 -3.78 -5.13 -11.39
CA LEU A 31 -4.06 -4.72 -10.01
C LEU A 31 -4.33 -5.90 -9.08
N ARG A 32 -4.36 -7.14 -9.60
CA ARG A 32 -4.52 -8.38 -8.82
C ARG A 32 -3.20 -8.79 -8.13
N PHE A 33 -2.69 -7.93 -7.24
CA PHE A 33 -1.49 -8.18 -6.43
C PHE A 33 -1.67 -7.70 -4.98
N GLN A 34 -0.93 -8.30 -4.05
CA GLN A 34 -0.94 -7.89 -2.64
C GLN A 34 0.14 -6.82 -2.37
N LEU A 35 -0.22 -5.79 -1.60
CA LEU A 35 0.66 -4.67 -1.25
C LEU A 35 1.08 -4.78 0.22
N PRO A 36 2.33 -5.13 0.55
CA PRO A 36 2.79 -5.14 1.94
C PRO A 36 2.83 -3.72 2.51
N LEU A 37 2.29 -3.58 3.72
CA LEU A 37 2.34 -2.37 4.53
C LEU A 37 3.13 -2.69 5.81
N LEU A 38 4.11 -1.86 6.17
CA LEU A 38 4.75 -1.92 7.48
C LEU A 38 4.24 -0.78 8.36
N LEU A 39 3.79 -1.14 9.55
CA LEU A 39 3.45 -0.23 10.65
C LEU A 39 4.43 -0.53 11.79
N PHE A 40 5.21 0.48 12.20
CA PHE A 40 6.10 0.39 13.35
C PHE A 40 5.54 1.25 14.48
N TYR A 41 5.50 0.71 15.69
CA TYR A 41 5.04 1.39 16.90
C TYR A 41 6.21 1.50 17.88
N ASN A 42 6.25 2.59 18.65
CA ASN A 42 7.18 2.67 19.78
C ASN A 42 6.75 1.70 20.88
N TYR A 43 7.73 1.24 21.66
CA TYR A 43 7.46 0.59 22.93
C TYR A 43 7.09 1.62 23.99
N ASP A 44 5.94 1.46 24.65
CA ASP A 44 5.49 2.30 25.77
C ASP A 44 5.61 1.51 27.08
N PRO A 45 6.53 1.88 27.99
CA PRO A 45 6.71 1.19 29.27
C PRO A 45 5.48 1.22 30.18
N SER A 46 4.55 2.17 30.03
CA SER A 46 3.33 2.22 30.85
C SER A 46 2.36 1.08 30.52
N LEU A 47 2.46 0.48 29.34
CA LEU A 47 1.65 -0.68 28.94
C LEU A 47 2.14 -1.99 29.62
N ILE A 48 3.35 -1.99 30.18
CA ILE A 48 3.89 -3.08 31.03
C ILE A 48 3.13 -3.14 32.36
N GLU A 49 2.85 -1.99 32.98
CA GLU A 49 2.18 -1.91 34.29
C GLU A 49 0.76 -2.50 34.27
N VAL A 50 0.15 -2.56 33.08
CA VAL A 50 -1.18 -3.14 32.83
C VAL A 50 -1.09 -4.56 32.22
N ASN A 51 0.12 -5.09 32.05
CA ASN A 51 0.42 -6.40 31.45
C ASN A 51 -0.36 -6.68 30.15
N LYS A 52 -0.38 -5.70 29.24
CA LYS A 52 -1.12 -5.80 27.97
C LYS A 52 -0.28 -6.50 26.89
N ASP A 53 -0.69 -7.71 26.54
CA ASP A 53 -0.30 -8.40 25.32
C ASP A 53 -0.60 -7.52 24.07
N PRO A 54 0.42 -7.09 23.30
CA PRO A 54 0.23 -6.24 22.12
C PRO A 54 -0.53 -6.93 21.00
N ALA A 55 -0.29 -8.23 20.77
CA ALA A 55 -0.96 -9.00 19.73
C ALA A 55 -2.45 -9.17 20.06
N LYS A 56 -2.81 -9.39 21.33
CA LYS A 56 -4.21 -9.35 21.78
C LYS A 56 -4.85 -7.98 21.58
N VAL A 57 -4.19 -6.88 21.97
CA VAL A 57 -4.75 -5.53 21.79
C VAL A 57 -4.99 -5.24 20.30
N ILE A 58 -4.02 -5.56 19.44
CA ILE A 58 -4.14 -5.39 17.99
C ILE A 58 -5.26 -6.29 17.41
N LYS A 59 -5.38 -7.55 17.84
CA LYS A 59 -6.51 -8.44 17.46
C LYS A 59 -7.86 -7.84 17.86
N GLU A 60 -7.99 -7.30 19.08
CA GLU A 60 -9.21 -6.62 19.53
C GLU A 60 -9.52 -5.35 18.73
N GLY A 61 -8.52 -4.53 18.41
CA GLY A 61 -8.67 -3.33 17.59
C GLY A 61 -9.13 -3.66 16.18
N LEU A 62 -8.47 -4.63 15.53
CA LEU A 62 -8.86 -5.14 14.21
C LEU A 62 -10.28 -5.69 14.20
N SER A 63 -10.65 -6.50 15.20
CA SER A 63 -12.00 -7.06 15.33
C SER A 63 -13.09 -5.96 15.40
N LYS A 64 -12.83 -4.88 16.15
CA LYS A 64 -13.72 -3.70 16.24
C LYS A 64 -13.78 -2.95 14.90
N THR A 65 -12.63 -2.71 14.26
CA THR A 65 -12.54 -2.04 12.94
C THR A 65 -13.28 -2.82 11.85
N LEU A 66 -13.21 -4.15 11.85
CA LEU A 66 -13.90 -5.02 10.88
C LEU A 66 -15.44 -4.98 10.96
N VAL A 67 -16.04 -4.33 11.95
CA VAL A 67 -17.47 -4.01 11.94
C VAL A 67 -17.79 -2.93 10.90
N PHE A 68 -16.94 -1.91 10.78
CA PHE A 68 -17.09 -0.80 9.83
C PHE A 68 -16.49 -1.12 8.45
N TYR A 69 -15.43 -1.94 8.43
CA TYR A 69 -14.71 -2.38 7.23
C TYR A 69 -15.02 -3.85 6.88
N TYR A 70 -16.24 -4.30 7.13
CA TYR A 70 -16.65 -5.72 7.02
C TYR A 70 -16.40 -6.41 5.67
N PRO A 71 -16.32 -5.74 4.50
CA PRO A 71 -15.92 -6.42 3.27
C PRO A 71 -14.51 -7.03 3.35
N LEU A 72 -13.59 -6.47 4.15
CA LEU A 72 -12.25 -7.04 4.38
C LEU A 72 -12.29 -8.39 5.10
N ALA A 73 -13.35 -8.67 5.87
CA ALA A 73 -13.60 -9.97 6.50
C ALA A 73 -14.28 -10.99 5.56
N GLY A 74 -14.53 -10.63 4.30
CA GLY A 74 -15.04 -11.50 3.24
C GLY A 74 -13.94 -12.11 2.38
N ARG A 75 -14.31 -12.53 1.16
CA ARG A 75 -13.41 -13.07 0.12
C ARG A 75 -13.75 -12.44 -1.23
N ILE A 76 -12.76 -12.24 -2.10
CA ILE A 76 -13.04 -11.94 -3.51
C ILE A 76 -13.41 -13.25 -4.21
N ILE A 77 -14.52 -13.25 -4.92
CA ILE A 77 -14.93 -14.32 -5.82
C ILE A 77 -15.09 -13.78 -7.24
N GLU A 78 -14.88 -14.63 -8.24
CA GLU A 78 -15.11 -14.31 -9.65
C GLU A 78 -16.50 -14.84 -10.04
N LEU A 79 -17.38 -13.97 -10.54
CA LEU A 79 -18.71 -14.36 -11.01
C LEU A 79 -18.63 -15.04 -12.39
N GLU A 80 -19.43 -16.08 -12.56
CA GLU A 80 -19.49 -16.85 -13.80
C GLU A 80 -19.78 -15.98 -15.04
N ASN A 81 -19.31 -16.48 -16.20
CA ASN A 81 -19.48 -15.91 -17.54
C ASN A 81 -18.74 -14.61 -17.89
N ASN A 82 -18.25 -13.78 -16.94
CA ASN A 82 -17.67 -12.46 -17.29
C ASN A 82 -16.40 -12.03 -16.53
N LYS A 83 -15.75 -12.90 -15.76
CA LYS A 83 -14.57 -12.59 -14.93
C LYS A 83 -14.76 -11.46 -13.90
N LYS A 84 -16.01 -11.09 -13.62
CA LYS A 84 -16.37 -9.93 -12.79
C LYS A 84 -16.11 -10.25 -11.31
N LEU A 85 -15.27 -9.45 -10.66
CA LEU A 85 -14.93 -9.61 -9.26
C LEU A 85 -15.99 -8.98 -8.36
N VAL A 86 -16.38 -9.73 -7.33
CA VAL A 86 -17.19 -9.23 -6.22
C VAL A 86 -16.59 -9.69 -4.90
N VAL A 87 -16.78 -8.90 -3.83
CA VAL A 87 -16.48 -9.33 -2.47
C VAL A 87 -17.72 -10.01 -1.91
N ASP A 88 -17.63 -11.30 -1.64
CA ASP A 88 -18.64 -12.01 -0.85
C ASP A 88 -18.35 -11.75 0.63
N CYS A 89 -19.23 -10.99 1.29
CA CYS A 89 -19.06 -10.50 2.67
C CYS A 89 -19.41 -11.61 3.67
N THR A 90 -18.68 -12.72 3.62
CA THR A 90 -18.91 -13.92 4.45
C THR A 90 -18.59 -13.70 5.93
N GLY A 91 -17.84 -12.65 6.27
CA GLY A 91 -17.49 -12.28 7.65
C GLY A 91 -16.63 -13.30 8.38
N GLU A 92 -15.95 -14.19 7.65
CA GLU A 92 -14.98 -15.18 8.15
C GLU A 92 -13.77 -14.53 8.83
N GLY A 93 -13.52 -13.24 8.58
CA GLY A 93 -12.41 -12.49 9.18
C GLY A 93 -11.16 -12.42 8.31
N ILE A 94 -10.17 -11.71 8.85
CA ILE A 94 -8.84 -11.51 8.26
C ILE A 94 -7.85 -12.48 8.86
N LEU A 95 -6.76 -12.75 8.15
CA LEU A 95 -5.71 -13.66 8.61
C LEU A 95 -4.75 -12.94 9.56
N PHE A 96 -4.43 -13.55 10.70
CA PHE A 96 -3.51 -12.98 11.69
C PHE A 96 -2.43 -13.99 12.07
N VAL A 97 -1.19 -13.53 12.16
CA VAL A 97 -0.05 -14.31 12.63
C VAL A 97 0.81 -13.47 13.56
N GLU A 98 1.14 -14.00 14.74
CA GLU A 98 2.14 -13.40 15.63
C GLU A 98 3.52 -14.02 15.36
N ALA A 99 4.59 -13.25 15.52
CA ALA A 99 5.94 -13.74 15.29
C ALA A 99 7.01 -13.09 16.19
N ASP A 100 7.88 -13.92 16.77
CA ASP A 100 8.97 -13.51 17.64
C ASP A 100 10.23 -13.16 16.82
N ALA A 101 10.77 -11.96 17.08
CA ALA A 101 11.98 -11.45 16.45
C ALA A 101 13.20 -11.67 17.36
N HIS A 102 14.00 -12.68 17.06
CA HIS A 102 15.24 -13.02 17.79
C HIS A 102 16.45 -12.16 17.36
N VAL A 103 16.24 -10.87 17.12
CA VAL A 103 17.25 -9.93 16.59
C VAL A 103 17.18 -8.61 17.35
N GLU A 104 18.29 -8.19 17.94
CA GLU A 104 18.44 -6.91 18.64
C GLU A 104 18.37 -5.74 17.64
N LEU A 105 17.53 -4.74 17.92
CA LEU A 105 17.28 -3.60 17.01
C LEU A 105 18.54 -2.79 16.69
N ASP A 106 19.52 -2.72 17.59
CA ASP A 106 20.73 -1.91 17.41
C ASP A 106 21.54 -2.32 16.16
N LYS A 107 21.30 -3.53 15.64
CA LYS A 107 21.88 -4.06 14.39
C LYS A 107 21.11 -3.65 13.12
N LEU A 108 19.93 -3.04 13.26
CA LEU A 108 19.07 -2.56 12.18
C LEU A 108 19.30 -1.06 11.92
N GLY A 109 19.36 -0.23 12.97
CA GLY A 109 19.61 1.21 12.89
C GLY A 109 18.69 1.96 11.91
N ASP A 110 19.28 2.84 11.09
CA ASP A 110 18.59 3.66 10.08
C ASP A 110 17.86 2.83 8.98
N SER A 111 18.13 1.52 8.89
CA SER A 111 17.70 0.64 7.78
C SER A 111 16.20 0.33 7.74
N ILE A 112 15.40 0.88 8.65
CA ILE A 112 13.93 0.79 8.59
C ILE A 112 13.36 1.68 7.46
N LYS A 113 14.14 2.67 6.99
CA LYS A 113 13.78 3.51 5.85
C LYS A 113 13.62 2.68 4.57
N PRO A 114 12.55 2.89 3.78
CA PRO A 114 12.41 2.27 2.46
C PRO A 114 13.56 2.65 1.49
N PRO A 115 14.11 1.71 0.69
CA PRO A 115 13.74 0.30 0.60
C PRO A 115 14.26 -0.51 1.81
N CYS A 116 13.36 -1.14 2.57
CA CYS A 116 13.75 -1.88 3.77
C CYS A 116 14.50 -3.17 3.38
N PRO A 117 15.79 -3.33 3.73
CA PRO A 117 16.62 -4.46 3.26
C PRO A 117 16.28 -5.77 3.98
N TYR A 118 15.59 -5.70 5.12
CA TYR A 118 15.14 -6.85 5.88
C TYR A 118 13.75 -7.35 5.47
N LEU A 119 13.11 -6.77 4.43
CA LEU A 119 11.70 -7.00 4.16
C LEU A 119 11.32 -8.47 3.98
N ASP A 120 12.15 -9.26 3.30
CA ASP A 120 11.87 -10.68 3.06
C ASP A 120 12.15 -11.57 4.30
N GLN A 121 12.66 -10.96 5.39
CA GLN A 121 12.68 -11.49 6.77
C GLN A 121 11.55 -10.90 7.65
N LEU A 122 11.01 -9.73 7.25
CA LEU A 122 9.89 -9.06 7.91
C LEU A 122 8.51 -9.58 7.47
N LEU A 123 8.40 -10.17 6.26
CA LEU A 123 7.18 -10.77 5.73
C LEU A 123 7.20 -12.30 5.85
N TYR A 124 6.18 -12.87 6.48
CA TYR A 124 5.89 -14.30 6.43
C TYR A 124 4.73 -14.56 5.45
N ASN A 125 4.99 -15.32 4.38
CA ASN A 125 3.93 -15.79 3.49
C ASN A 125 3.23 -16.99 4.15
N VAL A 126 1.95 -16.86 4.50
CA VAL A 126 1.18 -17.99 5.04
C VAL A 126 0.75 -18.89 3.87
N PRO A 127 0.94 -20.22 3.94
CA PRO A 127 0.49 -21.12 2.88
C PRO A 127 -0.99 -20.93 2.53
N GLY A 128 -1.28 -20.58 1.27
CA GLY A 128 -2.63 -20.31 0.78
C GLY A 128 -3.15 -18.89 1.03
N SER A 129 -2.35 -17.96 1.55
CA SER A 129 -2.71 -16.54 1.66
C SER A 129 -2.20 -15.67 0.51
N ASP A 130 -1.49 -16.23 -0.47
CA ASP A 130 -0.83 -15.53 -1.58
C ASP A 130 -1.71 -15.29 -2.81
N GLY A 131 -2.87 -15.96 -2.88
CA GLY A 131 -3.87 -15.72 -3.92
C GLY A 131 -4.70 -14.45 -3.73
N ILE A 132 -5.61 -14.22 -4.68
CA ILE A 132 -6.59 -13.11 -4.65
C ILE A 132 -8.03 -13.65 -4.59
N ILE A 133 -8.34 -14.69 -5.37
CA ILE A 133 -9.66 -15.33 -5.37
C ILE A 133 -9.73 -16.34 -4.22
N GLY A 134 -10.80 -16.29 -3.42
CA GLY A 134 -11.03 -17.20 -2.28
C GLY A 134 -10.10 -16.98 -1.07
N CYS A 135 -9.10 -16.12 -1.16
CA CYS A 135 -8.14 -15.84 -0.09
C CYS A 135 -8.63 -14.72 0.85
N PRO A 136 -8.16 -14.66 2.11
CA PRO A 136 -8.43 -13.53 3.00
C PRO A 136 -7.88 -12.21 2.42
N LEU A 137 -8.70 -11.15 2.48
CA LEU A 137 -8.36 -9.86 1.85
C LEU A 137 -7.34 -9.01 2.62
N LEU A 138 -6.97 -9.46 3.82
CA LEU A 138 -5.93 -8.87 4.64
C LEU A 138 -5.23 -9.96 5.46
N LEU A 139 -3.91 -9.90 5.49
CA LEU A 139 -3.04 -10.63 6.40
C LEU A 139 -2.33 -9.60 7.29
N VAL A 140 -2.47 -9.73 8.61
CA VAL A 140 -1.74 -8.94 9.60
C VAL A 140 -0.70 -9.81 10.28
N GLN A 141 0.57 -9.40 10.21
CA GLN A 141 1.64 -9.99 10.99
C GLN A 141 2.00 -9.08 12.16
N CYS A 142 1.69 -9.52 13.38
CA CYS A 142 2.15 -8.86 14.61
C CYS A 142 3.55 -9.35 15.01
N ARG A 143 4.36 -8.47 15.58
CA ARG A 143 5.73 -8.74 16.02
C ARG A 143 5.97 -8.15 17.40
N THR A 144 6.37 -8.99 18.35
CA THR A 144 6.28 -8.68 19.77
C THR A 144 7.67 -8.70 20.44
N ILE A 145 8.51 -7.68 20.17
CA ILE A 145 9.72 -7.31 20.96
C ILE A 145 10.25 -5.94 20.50
N ALA A 146 11.02 -5.27 21.38
CA ALA A 146 11.28 -3.82 21.43
C ALA A 146 11.76 -3.12 20.14
N LEU A 147 11.29 -1.88 19.96
CA LEU A 147 11.83 -0.88 19.03
C LEU A 147 12.01 0.49 19.71
N GLY A 148 13.08 1.21 19.34
CA GLY A 148 13.34 2.61 19.74
C GLY A 148 14.25 3.28 18.70
N LEU A 149 13.85 4.44 18.16
CA LEU A 149 14.41 5.03 16.93
C LEU A 149 14.75 6.52 17.06
N ASP A 150 15.61 7.02 16.17
CA ASP A 150 15.97 8.44 16.03
C ASP A 150 16.08 8.82 14.51
N PRO A 151 15.29 9.80 13.96
CA PRO A 151 14.99 9.89 12.51
C PRO A 151 15.73 10.97 11.66
N ASN A 152 15.68 10.83 10.31
CA ASN A 152 16.05 11.82 9.23
C ASN A 152 15.41 11.49 7.82
N LEU A 153 15.60 12.30 6.74
CA LEU A 153 14.57 12.96 5.86
C LEU A 153 14.49 12.69 4.28
N THR A 154 13.36 13.06 3.56
CA THR A 154 13.20 13.58 2.12
C THR A 154 12.67 12.65 0.95
N TYR A 155 11.82 12.95 -0.10
CA TYR A 155 10.67 13.89 -0.42
C TYR A 155 9.90 13.65 -1.81
N LEU A 156 8.54 13.49 -1.92
CA LEU A 156 7.55 13.99 -2.98
C LEU A 156 5.99 13.67 -2.82
N VAL A 157 5.09 13.94 -3.82
CA VAL A 157 3.64 14.40 -3.64
C VAL A 157 2.45 13.81 -4.50
N ASN A 158 1.25 13.58 -3.90
CA ASN A 158 -0.02 12.91 -4.37
C ASN A 158 -1.02 13.79 -5.17
N ALA A 159 -2.23 13.26 -5.43
CA ALA A 159 -3.42 13.89 -6.03
C ALA A 159 -4.76 13.65 -5.27
N ARG A 160 -4.89 12.66 -4.36
CA ARG A 160 -6.04 12.62 -3.42
C ARG A 160 -6.03 13.89 -2.57
N GLY A 161 -7.17 14.58 -2.48
CA GLY A 161 -7.29 15.91 -1.85
C GLY A 161 -7.45 17.09 -2.81
N LYS A 162 -7.52 16.87 -4.14
CA LYS A 162 -8.08 17.89 -5.04
C LYS A 162 -9.57 18.09 -4.74
N SER A 163 -9.99 19.34 -4.53
CA SER A 163 -11.41 19.71 -4.48
C SER A 163 -12.02 19.60 -5.89
N LEU A 164 -12.78 18.54 -6.10
CA LEU A 164 -13.50 18.19 -7.33
C LEU A 164 -14.91 17.79 -6.89
N LYS A 165 -15.95 18.11 -7.68
CA LYS A 165 -17.35 17.75 -7.35
C LYS A 165 -17.68 16.26 -7.48
N PHE A 166 -16.67 15.42 -7.66
CA PHE A 166 -16.80 13.97 -7.69
C PHE A 166 -16.54 13.40 -6.29
N GLU A 167 -17.56 13.47 -5.44
CA GLU A 167 -17.50 12.90 -4.10
C GLU A 167 -17.63 11.38 -4.17
N VAL A 168 -16.49 10.69 -4.01
CA VAL A 168 -16.47 9.26 -3.71
C VAL A 168 -17.13 9.06 -2.33
N PRO A 169 -18.14 8.18 -2.19
CA PRO A 169 -18.85 8.00 -0.93
C PRO A 169 -17.93 7.66 0.25
N LEU A 170 -18.21 8.24 1.41
CA LEU A 170 -17.52 7.91 2.66
C LEU A 170 -17.71 6.41 2.96
N GLY A 171 -16.61 5.68 3.15
CA GLY A 171 -16.63 4.22 3.30
C GLY A 171 -16.58 3.43 1.97
N TYR A 172 -16.27 4.06 0.84
CA TYR A 172 -15.92 3.33 -0.39
C TYR A 172 -14.52 2.70 -0.27
N TYR A 173 -14.43 1.41 -0.56
CA TYR A 173 -13.20 0.60 -0.37
C TYR A 173 -12.60 0.03 -1.68
N GLY A 174 -13.09 0.44 -2.85
CA GLY A 174 -12.55 0.03 -4.16
C GLY A 174 -11.50 1.00 -4.73
N ASN A 175 -11.03 0.76 -5.96
CA ASN A 175 -10.07 1.65 -6.61
C ASN A 175 -10.71 2.94 -7.17
N ALA A 176 -10.34 4.08 -6.58
CA ALA A 176 -10.64 5.42 -7.11
C ALA A 176 -9.36 6.11 -7.61
N LEU A 177 -8.82 5.66 -8.76
CA LEU A 177 -7.55 6.17 -9.31
C LEU A 177 -7.58 6.39 -10.83
N VAL A 178 -7.06 7.54 -11.25
CA VAL A 178 -6.79 7.90 -12.65
C VAL A 178 -5.32 8.26 -12.79
N SER A 179 -4.66 7.73 -13.82
CA SER A 179 -3.23 7.89 -14.05
C SER A 179 -3.00 8.66 -15.36
N PRO A 180 -3.02 10.00 -15.35
CA PRO A 180 -2.74 10.76 -16.56
C PRO A 180 -1.26 10.67 -16.92
N ALA A 181 -0.95 10.62 -18.21
CA ALA A 181 0.42 10.49 -18.70
C ALA A 181 0.95 11.83 -19.25
N VAL A 182 2.26 12.02 -19.17
CA VAL A 182 3.00 13.04 -19.91
C VAL A 182 4.25 12.41 -20.50
N VAL A 183 4.52 12.68 -21.77
CA VAL A 183 5.60 12.04 -22.53
C VAL A 183 6.67 13.09 -22.86
N SER A 184 7.93 12.74 -22.65
CA SER A 184 9.09 13.49 -23.15
C SER A 184 10.20 12.53 -23.58
N LYS A 185 11.12 13.00 -24.43
CA LYS A 185 12.28 12.21 -24.85
C LYS A 185 13.27 12.14 -23.68
N ALA A 186 13.77 10.94 -23.34
CA ALA A 186 14.70 10.75 -22.22
C ALA A 186 15.90 11.71 -22.28
N GLY A 187 16.55 11.86 -23.44
CA GLY A 187 17.66 12.80 -23.63
C GLY A 187 17.29 14.27 -23.36
N LEU A 188 16.07 14.71 -23.74
CA LEU A 188 15.58 16.06 -23.45
C LEU A 188 15.28 16.23 -21.95
N LEU A 189 14.68 15.23 -21.32
CA LEU A 189 14.37 15.24 -19.89
C LEU A 189 15.66 15.30 -19.03
N CYS A 190 16.69 14.55 -19.42
CA CYS A 190 17.99 14.52 -18.74
C CYS A 190 18.88 15.73 -19.03
N SER A 191 18.74 16.38 -20.20
CA SER A 191 19.50 17.60 -20.54
C SER A 191 18.81 18.91 -20.12
N SER A 192 17.58 18.85 -19.61
CA SER A 192 16.82 20.03 -19.18
C SER A 192 16.97 20.28 -17.67
N PRO A 193 16.85 21.53 -17.20
CA PRO A 193 16.74 21.83 -15.77
C PRO A 193 15.53 21.16 -15.13
N LEU A 194 15.59 20.88 -13.82
CA LEU A 194 14.51 20.26 -13.04
C LEU A 194 13.16 20.97 -13.17
N THR A 195 13.15 22.29 -13.42
CA THR A 195 11.94 23.08 -13.67
C THR A 195 11.11 22.53 -14.83
N TYR A 196 11.74 22.04 -15.90
CA TYR A 196 11.06 21.41 -17.05
C TYR A 196 10.25 20.20 -16.62
N ALA A 197 10.84 19.27 -15.85
CA ALA A 197 10.15 18.11 -15.32
C ALA A 197 9.01 18.50 -14.36
N VAL A 198 9.24 19.49 -13.50
CA VAL A 198 8.22 20.04 -12.59
C VAL A 198 7.06 20.70 -13.37
N GLU A 199 7.33 21.37 -14.48
CA GLU A 199 6.30 21.96 -15.35
C GLU A 199 5.47 20.91 -16.08
N LEU A 200 6.09 19.83 -16.58
CA LEU A 200 5.35 18.69 -17.12
C LEU A 200 4.40 18.09 -16.07
N VAL A 201 4.89 17.88 -14.83
CA VAL A 201 4.08 17.36 -13.71
C VAL A 201 2.97 18.33 -13.30
N LYS A 202 3.24 19.65 -13.24
CA LYS A 202 2.20 20.68 -12.98
C LYS A 202 1.14 20.68 -14.08
N ARG A 203 1.55 20.64 -15.36
CA ARG A 203 0.65 20.66 -16.52
C ARG A 203 -0.29 19.47 -16.51
N VAL A 204 0.23 18.25 -16.31
CA VAL A 204 -0.60 17.04 -16.28
C VAL A 204 -1.50 16.97 -15.03
N LYS A 205 -1.01 17.38 -13.85
CA LYS A 205 -1.87 17.52 -12.65
C LYS A 205 -2.97 18.55 -12.86
N ASN A 206 -2.74 19.62 -13.62
CA ASN A 206 -3.78 20.62 -13.92
C ASN A 206 -4.84 20.12 -14.93
N HIS A 207 -4.48 19.23 -15.86
CA HIS A 207 -5.44 18.62 -16.80
C HIS A 207 -6.40 17.62 -16.15
N MET A 208 -6.10 17.11 -14.95
CA MET A 208 -7.08 16.34 -14.15
C MET A 208 -8.19 17.25 -13.60
N ASN A 209 -9.20 17.52 -14.42
CA ASN A 209 -10.49 18.09 -14.03
C ASN A 209 -11.56 16.97 -13.90
N GLU A 210 -12.78 17.35 -13.54
CA GLU A 210 -13.91 16.41 -13.40
C GLU A 210 -14.28 15.72 -14.71
N GLU A 211 -14.32 16.49 -15.81
CA GLU A 211 -14.64 16.03 -17.16
C GLU A 211 -13.67 14.96 -17.66
N TYR A 212 -12.37 15.17 -17.48
CA TYR A 212 -11.32 14.21 -17.80
C TYR A 212 -11.48 12.90 -16.99
N ILE A 213 -11.80 12.99 -15.71
CA ILE A 213 -12.01 11.81 -14.86
C ILE A 213 -13.25 11.02 -15.30
N ARG A 214 -14.37 11.71 -15.61
CA ARG A 214 -15.58 11.09 -16.17
C ARG A 214 -15.30 10.41 -17.51
N SER A 215 -14.66 11.12 -18.44
CA SER A 215 -14.28 10.59 -19.76
C SER A 215 -13.34 9.37 -19.68
N VAL A 216 -12.42 9.33 -18.71
CA VAL A 216 -11.57 8.16 -18.46
C VAL A 216 -12.37 6.99 -17.88
N ALA A 217 -13.35 7.23 -17.00
CA ALA A 217 -14.25 6.18 -16.51
C ALA A 217 -15.13 5.62 -17.64
N ASP A 218 -15.74 6.48 -18.46
CA ASP A 218 -16.53 6.09 -19.63
C ASP A 218 -15.68 5.27 -20.62
N LEU A 219 -14.42 5.68 -20.86
CA LEU A 219 -13.46 4.95 -21.68
C LEU A 219 -13.17 3.55 -21.11
N PHE A 220 -13.02 3.42 -19.79
CA PHE A 220 -12.80 2.12 -19.15
C PHE A 220 -14.01 1.19 -19.28
N VAL A 221 -15.24 1.71 -19.25
CA VAL A 221 -16.45 0.91 -19.53
C VAL A 221 -16.50 0.48 -21.01
N ILE A 222 -16.15 1.37 -21.94
CA ILE A 222 -16.29 1.12 -23.40
C ILE A 222 -15.14 0.26 -23.97
N LYS A 223 -13.94 0.34 -23.40
CA LYS A 223 -12.70 -0.29 -23.94
C LYS A 223 -11.92 -1.14 -22.94
N GLY A 224 -12.33 -1.19 -21.68
CA GLY A 224 -11.43 -1.60 -20.59
C GLY A 224 -10.34 -0.55 -20.36
N ARG A 225 -9.51 -0.76 -19.33
CA ARG A 225 -8.26 0.00 -19.20
C ARG A 225 -7.17 -0.66 -20.07
N PRO A 226 -6.46 0.09 -20.92
CA PRO A 226 -5.32 -0.46 -21.63
C PRO A 226 -4.21 -0.87 -20.65
N GLU A 227 -3.50 -1.96 -20.95
CA GLU A 227 -2.39 -2.40 -20.10
C GLU A 227 -1.31 -1.32 -20.00
N LEU A 228 -0.86 -1.06 -18.76
CA LEU A 228 0.25 -0.15 -18.51
C LEU A 228 1.55 -0.79 -18.98
N THR A 229 2.02 -0.42 -20.17
CA THR A 229 3.31 -0.90 -20.67
C THR A 229 4.41 -0.58 -19.66
N LYS A 230 5.16 -1.61 -19.27
CA LYS A 230 6.15 -1.57 -18.17
C LYS A 230 7.47 -0.94 -18.62
N SER A 231 7.77 -0.98 -19.92
CA SER A 231 8.98 -0.43 -20.52
C SER A 231 8.88 1.10 -20.66
N TRP A 232 9.97 1.80 -20.35
CA TRP A 232 10.13 3.26 -20.49
C TRP A 232 9.14 4.17 -19.73
N ASN A 233 8.19 3.60 -18.98
CA ASN A 233 7.26 4.33 -18.11
C ASN A 233 7.73 4.34 -16.65
N PHE A 234 7.65 5.50 -16.00
CA PHE A 234 7.88 5.68 -14.56
C PHE A 234 6.60 6.21 -13.91
N ILE A 235 6.12 5.55 -12.85
CA ILE A 235 4.89 5.90 -12.13
C ILE A 235 5.26 6.37 -10.73
N ILE A 236 4.65 7.48 -10.29
CA ILE A 236 4.82 8.04 -8.94
C ILE A 236 3.48 7.97 -8.21
N SER A 237 3.46 7.37 -7.03
CA SER A 237 2.26 7.20 -6.20
C SER A 237 2.55 7.61 -4.74
N ASP A 238 2.36 8.88 -4.40
CA ASP A 238 2.48 9.34 -3.01
C ASP A 238 1.28 8.90 -2.18
N ASN A 239 1.55 8.52 -0.94
CA ASN A 239 0.64 8.01 0.08
C ASN A 239 0.71 8.83 1.39
N ARG A 240 1.35 10.01 1.44
CA ARG A 240 1.32 10.93 2.61
C ARG A 240 -0.07 11.20 3.15
N SER A 241 -1.07 11.27 2.27
CA SER A 241 -2.48 11.50 2.61
C SER A 241 -3.30 10.20 2.72
N ALA A 242 -2.65 9.05 2.94
CA ALA A 242 -3.30 7.76 3.14
C ALA A 242 -3.53 7.41 4.63
N GLY A 243 -3.03 8.22 5.58
CA GLY A 243 -3.24 8.03 7.01
C GLY A 243 -2.49 6.85 7.64
N PHE A 244 -1.55 6.21 6.93
CA PHE A 244 -0.80 5.07 7.46
C PHE A 244 -0.02 5.40 8.74
N ASP A 245 0.39 6.66 8.94
CA ASP A 245 1.08 7.13 10.14
C ASP A 245 0.13 7.61 11.27
N GLU A 246 -1.16 7.27 11.16
CA GLU A 246 -2.30 7.64 12.03
C GLU A 246 -3.16 6.41 12.41
N VAL A 247 -2.69 5.18 12.15
CA VAL A 247 -3.42 3.93 12.39
C VAL A 247 -3.25 3.44 13.83
N ASP A 248 -4.12 3.90 14.73
CA ASP A 248 -4.22 3.37 16.10
C ASP A 248 -5.19 2.17 16.16
N LEU A 249 -4.71 1.03 16.67
CA LEU A 249 -5.48 -0.21 16.89
C LEU A 249 -5.69 -0.49 18.40
N GLY A 250 -5.57 0.52 19.25
CA GLY A 250 -5.54 0.43 20.71
C GLY A 250 -4.13 0.43 21.32
N TRP A 251 -3.10 0.67 20.50
CA TRP A 251 -1.67 0.68 20.89
C TRP A 251 -1.01 2.05 20.63
N GLY A 252 -1.80 3.09 20.35
CA GLY A 252 -1.31 4.42 19.99
C GLY A 252 -0.96 4.54 18.51
N ASN A 253 -0.42 5.69 18.11
CA ASN A 253 -0.07 5.97 16.72
C ASN A 253 1.29 5.37 16.33
N PRO A 254 1.45 4.89 15.08
CA PRO A 254 2.73 4.39 14.60
C PRO A 254 3.75 5.52 14.34
N ILE A 255 5.02 5.21 14.60
CA ILE A 255 6.17 6.09 14.35
C ILE A 255 6.54 6.12 12.86
N PHE A 256 6.27 5.01 12.16
CA PHE A 256 6.27 4.93 10.70
C PHE A 256 5.10 4.05 10.25
N GLY A 257 4.38 4.48 9.20
CA GLY A 257 3.44 3.64 8.49
C GLY A 257 3.57 3.87 6.98
N GLY A 258 3.80 2.81 6.21
CA GLY A 258 3.97 2.95 4.76
C GLY A 258 4.39 1.70 4.01
N VAL A 259 4.43 1.83 2.68
CA VAL A 259 4.89 0.77 1.76
C VAL A 259 6.42 0.65 1.87
N PRO A 260 6.99 -0.56 2.07
CA PRO A 260 8.40 -0.74 2.43
C PRO A 260 9.38 -0.87 1.24
N LYS A 261 8.89 -1.13 0.02
CA LYS A 261 9.69 -1.13 -1.22
C LYS A 261 8.89 -0.63 -2.43
N ALA A 262 9.58 -0.12 -3.44
CA ALA A 262 8.97 0.17 -4.74
C ALA A 262 8.49 -1.14 -5.41
N ILE A 263 7.41 -1.08 -6.21
CA ILE A 263 6.79 -2.28 -6.81
C ILE A 263 6.55 -2.03 -8.30
N SER A 264 7.02 -2.96 -9.14
CA SER A 264 7.00 -2.78 -10.60
C SER A 264 7.58 -1.40 -10.97
N ASN A 265 7.05 -0.70 -11.98
CA ASN A 265 7.42 0.68 -12.34
C ASN A 265 6.84 1.77 -11.42
N VAL A 266 6.32 1.44 -10.23
CA VAL A 266 5.79 2.40 -9.25
C VAL A 266 6.82 2.70 -8.15
N SER A 267 7.31 3.93 -8.12
CA SER A 267 7.87 4.53 -6.91
C SER A 267 6.72 5.09 -6.07
N PHE A 268 6.64 4.70 -4.80
CA PHE A 268 5.70 5.34 -3.88
C PHE A 268 6.40 6.44 -3.10
N CYS A 269 5.64 7.47 -2.72
CA CYS A 269 6.05 8.39 -1.66
C CYS A 269 5.30 8.08 -0.36
N VAL A 270 5.95 8.18 0.80
CA VAL A 270 5.36 7.88 2.12
C VAL A 270 5.63 9.03 3.10
N PRO A 271 4.78 9.26 4.12
CA PRO A 271 5.05 10.27 5.14
C PRO A 271 6.13 9.80 6.11
N ILE A 272 7.12 10.64 6.37
CA ILE A 272 8.14 10.49 7.42
C ILE A 272 8.07 11.70 8.33
N LYS A 273 7.98 11.45 9.64
CA LYS A 273 8.03 12.48 10.69
C LYS A 273 9.50 12.81 10.95
N ASN A 274 9.89 14.09 10.91
CA ASN A 274 11.23 14.51 11.36
C ASN A 274 11.31 14.51 12.90
N LYS A 275 12.45 14.91 13.47
CA LYS A 275 12.65 14.99 14.94
C LYS A 275 11.69 15.95 15.66
N MET A 276 11.00 16.82 14.92
CA MET A 276 10.01 17.78 15.43
C MET A 276 8.56 17.34 15.12
N GLY A 277 8.36 16.13 14.57
CA GLY A 277 7.06 15.57 14.22
C GLY A 277 6.49 16.01 12.86
N GLU A 278 7.20 16.85 12.11
CA GLU A 278 6.71 17.41 10.84
C GLU A 278 6.74 16.35 9.72
N LYS A 279 5.65 16.22 8.96
CA LYS A 279 5.53 15.23 7.87
C LYS A 279 6.23 15.70 6.59
N ALA A 280 7.48 15.28 6.40
CA ALA A 280 8.15 15.31 5.09
C ALA A 280 7.90 13.98 4.35
N PRO A 281 7.69 13.96 3.03
CA PRO A 281 7.66 12.68 2.32
C PRO A 281 9.05 12.02 2.23
N LEU A 282 9.07 10.74 1.83
CA LEU A 282 10.17 10.03 1.18
C LEU A 282 9.67 9.41 -0.11
N ALA A 283 10.36 9.62 -1.24
CA ALA A 283 10.07 8.93 -2.50
C ALA A 283 11.07 7.77 -2.69
N MET A 284 10.58 6.56 -2.94
CA MET A 284 11.46 5.39 -3.00
C MET A 284 12.29 5.35 -4.28
N GLU A 285 13.61 5.20 -4.12
CA GLU A 285 14.51 4.97 -5.25
C GLU A 285 14.21 3.63 -5.93
N LYS A 286 14.19 3.67 -7.27
CA LYS A 286 14.09 2.47 -8.12
C LYS A 286 15.14 2.44 -9.22
N PHE A 287 15.98 3.48 -9.32
CA PHE A 287 16.77 3.74 -10.52
C PHE A 287 17.89 2.72 -10.71
N GLN A 288 18.63 2.42 -9.64
CA GLN A 288 19.73 1.45 -9.61
C GLN A 288 19.32 0.09 -10.18
N GLN A 289 18.33 -0.57 -9.56
CA GLN A 289 17.88 -1.91 -9.93
C GLN A 289 17.22 -1.99 -11.32
N VAL A 290 16.52 -0.93 -11.78
CA VAL A 290 15.96 -0.90 -13.14
C VAL A 290 17.05 -0.72 -14.18
N TYR A 291 18.03 0.13 -13.90
CA TYR A 291 19.18 0.33 -14.78
C TYR A 291 19.97 -0.97 -14.92
N GLU A 292 20.28 -1.63 -13.81
CA GLU A 292 20.97 -2.93 -13.79
C GLU A 292 20.20 -4.03 -14.55
N MET A 293 18.87 -4.14 -14.37
CA MET A 293 18.06 -5.07 -15.17
C MET A 293 17.99 -4.67 -16.65
N ALA A 294 17.86 -3.38 -16.98
CA ALA A 294 17.75 -2.93 -18.36
C ALA A 294 19.07 -3.09 -19.14
N VAL A 295 20.21 -2.85 -18.48
CA VAL A 295 21.56 -3.10 -19.02
C VAL A 295 21.75 -4.60 -19.25
N LYS A 296 21.48 -5.45 -18.25
CA LYS A 296 21.59 -6.90 -18.42
C LYS A 296 20.74 -7.45 -19.56
N ASN A 297 19.48 -7.03 -19.70
CA ASN A 297 18.62 -7.50 -20.79
C ASN A 297 19.08 -7.03 -22.18
N VAL A 298 19.95 -6.00 -22.27
CA VAL A 298 20.59 -5.57 -23.53
C VAL A 298 21.89 -6.34 -23.78
N GLU A 299 22.67 -6.62 -22.74
CA GLU A 299 23.90 -7.44 -22.81
C GLU A 299 23.58 -8.91 -23.13
N GLU A 300 22.63 -9.52 -22.41
CA GLU A 300 22.16 -10.90 -22.61
C GLU A 300 21.33 -11.05 -23.91
N GLY A 301 20.86 -9.95 -24.50
CA GLY A 301 20.16 -9.91 -25.79
C GLY A 301 21.06 -9.74 -27.02
N SER A 302 22.39 -9.80 -26.84
CA SER A 302 23.39 -9.46 -27.88
C SER A 302 24.30 -10.63 -28.30
N THR A 303 23.84 -11.88 -28.10
CA THR A 303 24.54 -13.12 -28.51
C THR A 303 23.67 -14.04 -29.35
#